data_AF-A0A3B8ZEP2-F1
#
_entry.id   AF-A0A3B8ZEP2-F1
#
_cell.length_a   1.000
_cell.length_b   1.000
_cell.length_c   1.000
_cell.angle_alpha   90.00
_cell.angle_beta   90.00
_cell.angle_gamma   90.00
#
_symmetry.space_group_name_H-M   'P 1'
#
loop_
_entity.id
_entity.type
_entity.pdbx_description
1 polymer ?
#
loop_
_entity_poly.entity_id
_entity_poly.type
_entity_poly.pdbx_seq_one_letter_code
_entity_poly.pdbx_strand_id
1 'polypeptide(L)'
;MKDCPLRTSVIGSLPFPSWLEFAAQNLDRFGTSDIQEIQDDATTIAVRDQLAAGLDVITDGEQTRLDFNLSFYGYLTGIALESQPPRRWGPPAHDQRGKHNITDQLGAPRGLGVVQEFERLKAIAAGLVPATTTLKVSIPGPYTLAGRLLPNEQYPDRFAITEALLPIVRQELQCLVDAGCREVCVDEPSMSCYAHREDTSRLVDIFNRTIEPIVGKTRICMHACFGNFKGRSGGSRRPSCMFPDFLQMKVDEMHLEMATLNFTDLELIQQITQAGIDAAIGVIDVKSYYI
;
A
#
# COMPACT_ATOMS: atom_id res chain seq x y z
N MET A 1 -16.64 19.64 -18.41
CA MET A 1 -15.85 18.42 -18.68
C MET A 1 -14.59 18.54 -17.84
N LYS A 2 -14.16 17.51 -17.10
CA LYS A 2 -12.84 17.52 -16.44
C LYS A 2 -11.78 17.67 -17.56
N ASP A 3 -10.81 18.57 -17.41
CA ASP A 3 -9.81 18.87 -18.45
C ASP A 3 -8.88 17.69 -18.81
N CYS A 4 -8.91 16.63 -18.01
CA CYS A 4 -8.30 15.33 -18.32
C CYS A 4 -9.36 14.22 -18.13
N PRO A 5 -9.86 13.58 -19.22
CA PRO A 5 -10.92 12.57 -19.12
C PRO A 5 -10.44 11.26 -18.50
N LEU A 6 -9.13 10.94 -18.58
CA LEU A 6 -8.53 9.72 -18.03
C LEU A 6 -7.16 10.07 -17.43
N ARG A 7 -7.01 9.82 -16.12
CA ARG A 7 -5.78 10.08 -15.38
C ARG A 7 -4.92 8.82 -15.29
N THR A 8 -3.62 8.96 -15.47
CA THR A 8 -2.65 7.85 -15.44
C THR A 8 -1.86 7.85 -14.14
N SER A 9 -1.69 6.67 -13.54
CA SER A 9 -1.01 6.46 -12.27
C SER A 9 -0.46 5.05 -12.19
N VAL A 10 0.55 4.83 -11.34
CA VAL A 10 0.90 3.51 -10.79
C VAL A 10 0.15 3.27 -9.47
N ILE A 11 0.15 2.05 -8.93
CA ILE A 11 -0.39 1.80 -7.58
C ILE A 11 0.51 2.42 -6.52
N GLY A 12 1.81 2.10 -6.54
CA GLY A 12 2.78 2.45 -5.50
C GLY A 12 4.19 2.08 -5.92
N SER A 13 4.59 0.85 -5.59
CA SER A 13 5.94 0.32 -5.84
C SER A 13 6.40 0.28 -7.30
N LEU A 14 7.71 0.51 -7.49
CA LEU A 14 8.46 0.25 -8.74
C LEU A 14 9.59 -0.78 -8.50
N PRO A 15 10.08 -1.47 -9.54
CA PRO A 15 11.21 -2.39 -9.41
C PRO A 15 12.46 -1.72 -8.84
N PHE A 16 13.20 -2.45 -8.00
CA PHE A 16 14.46 -1.96 -7.46
C PHE A 16 15.56 -2.04 -8.52
N PRO A 17 16.37 -0.98 -8.69
CA PRO A 17 17.65 -1.10 -9.37
C PRO A 17 18.53 -2.16 -8.70
N SER A 18 19.39 -2.83 -9.47
CA SER A 18 20.22 -3.94 -8.96
C SER A 18 21.11 -3.54 -7.79
N TRP A 19 21.61 -2.31 -7.78
CA TRP A 19 22.43 -1.77 -6.70
C TRP A 19 21.62 -1.52 -5.42
N LEU A 20 20.35 -1.15 -5.53
CA LEU A 20 19.46 -0.97 -4.37
C LEU A 20 19.12 -2.33 -3.76
N GLU A 21 18.79 -3.31 -4.59
CA GLU A 21 18.55 -4.69 -4.16
C GLU A 21 19.77 -5.26 -3.42
N PHE A 22 20.98 -5.01 -3.94
CA PHE A 22 22.21 -5.40 -3.26
C PHE A 22 22.40 -4.65 -1.94
N ALA A 23 22.21 -3.33 -1.91
CA ALA A 23 22.37 -2.51 -0.71
C ALA A 23 21.39 -2.92 0.40
N ALA A 24 20.13 -3.19 0.05
CA ALA A 24 19.10 -3.67 0.96
C ALA A 24 19.48 -4.96 1.71
N GLN A 25 20.32 -5.80 1.10
CA GLN A 25 20.84 -7.05 1.69
C GLN A 25 22.16 -6.86 2.45
N ASN A 26 22.75 -5.66 2.44
CA ASN A 26 24.07 -5.34 2.96
C ASN A 26 24.08 -4.03 3.77
N LEU A 27 22.95 -3.66 4.38
CA LEU A 27 22.78 -2.36 5.07
C LEU A 27 23.80 -2.11 6.18
N ASP A 28 24.32 -3.16 6.82
CA ASP A 28 25.36 -3.10 7.85
C ASP A 28 26.73 -2.63 7.32
N ARG A 29 26.90 -2.60 6.00
CA ARG A 29 28.13 -2.14 5.33
C ARG A 29 28.10 -0.65 4.97
N PHE A 30 26.98 0.03 5.16
CA PHE A 30 26.75 1.41 4.78
C PHE A 30 26.57 2.30 6.00
N GLY A 31 27.14 3.50 5.96
CA GLY A 31 26.85 4.55 6.92
C GLY A 31 25.45 5.13 6.70
N THR A 32 24.95 5.88 7.69
CA THR A 32 23.63 6.53 7.59
C THR A 32 23.55 7.50 6.41
N SER A 33 24.64 8.19 6.08
CA SER A 33 24.71 9.09 4.93
C SER A 33 24.66 8.32 3.61
N ASP A 34 25.35 7.19 3.52
CA ASP A 34 25.33 6.35 2.31
C ASP A 34 23.92 5.78 2.08
N ILE A 35 23.23 5.35 3.14
CA ILE A 35 21.85 4.86 3.06
C ILE A 35 20.91 5.97 2.59
N GLN A 36 21.07 7.19 3.10
CA GLN A 36 20.25 8.32 2.67
C GLN A 36 20.49 8.66 1.20
N GLU A 37 21.75 8.68 0.74
CA GLU A 37 22.11 8.89 -0.67
C GLU A 37 21.48 7.82 -1.57
N ILE A 38 21.62 6.54 -1.21
CA ILE A 38 21.03 5.39 -1.92
C ILE A 38 19.51 5.54 -2.05
N GLN A 39 18.83 5.96 -0.98
CA GLN A 39 17.38 6.17 -0.96
C GLN A 39 16.97 7.34 -1.87
N ASP A 40 17.66 8.47 -1.77
CA ASP A 40 17.35 9.67 -2.56
C ASP A 40 17.61 9.45 -4.05
N ASP A 41 18.70 8.75 -4.40
CA ASP A 41 19.01 8.37 -5.77
C ASP A 41 17.97 7.41 -6.36
N ALA A 42 17.57 6.40 -5.58
CA ALA A 42 16.58 5.42 -6.04
C ALA A 42 15.22 6.08 -6.29
N THR A 43 14.75 6.89 -5.34
CA THR A 43 13.51 7.65 -5.49
C THR A 43 13.60 8.63 -6.67
N THR A 44 14.75 9.29 -6.88
CA THR A 44 14.95 10.19 -8.02
C THR A 44 14.83 9.45 -9.36
N ILE A 45 15.39 8.25 -9.48
CA ILE A 45 15.24 7.42 -10.68
C ILE A 45 13.78 7.04 -10.88
N ALA A 46 13.11 6.54 -9.84
CA ALA A 46 11.70 6.16 -9.92
C ALA A 46 10.79 7.34 -10.34
N VAL A 47 11.04 8.54 -9.83
CA VAL A 47 10.34 9.76 -10.24
C VAL A 47 10.60 10.07 -11.71
N ARG A 48 11.86 10.02 -12.17
CA ARG A 48 12.22 10.29 -13.57
C ARG A 48 11.60 9.31 -14.54
N ASP A 49 11.57 8.02 -14.21
CA ASP A 49 10.96 6.98 -15.05
C ASP A 49 9.46 7.22 -15.21
N GLN A 50 8.77 7.56 -14.12
CA GLN A 50 7.34 7.89 -14.13
C GLN A 50 7.03 9.16 -14.93
N LEU A 51 7.87 10.20 -14.82
CA LEU A 51 7.75 11.42 -15.63
C LEU A 51 7.99 11.14 -17.12
N ALA A 52 9.00 10.33 -17.45
CA ALA A 52 9.30 9.94 -18.82
C ALA A 52 8.17 9.10 -19.44
N ALA A 53 7.48 8.31 -18.63
CA ALA A 53 6.27 7.59 -19.02
C ALA A 53 5.03 8.49 -19.18
N GLY A 54 5.10 9.76 -18.78
CA GLY A 54 4.02 10.74 -18.91
C GLY A 54 2.89 10.57 -17.90
N LEU A 55 3.18 10.05 -16.70
CA LEU A 55 2.15 9.84 -15.67
C LEU A 55 1.64 11.15 -15.06
N ASP A 56 0.32 11.23 -14.87
CA ASP A 56 -0.34 12.35 -14.19
C ASP A 56 -0.16 12.29 -12.66
N VAL A 57 0.03 11.09 -12.13
CA VAL A 57 0.23 10.80 -10.71
C VAL A 57 1.45 9.94 -10.55
N ILE A 58 2.35 10.39 -9.69
CA ILE A 58 3.60 9.69 -9.42
C ILE A 58 3.74 9.39 -7.93
N THR A 59 4.51 8.36 -7.63
CA THR A 59 4.88 7.96 -6.27
C THR A 59 6.40 8.04 -6.11
N ASP A 60 6.89 7.77 -4.90
CA ASP A 60 8.31 7.56 -4.62
C ASP A 60 8.83 6.20 -5.11
N GLY A 61 7.96 5.41 -5.75
CA GLY A 61 8.22 4.03 -6.16
C GLY A 61 8.43 3.07 -5.00
N GLU A 62 8.10 3.46 -3.76
CA GLU A 62 8.38 2.71 -2.53
C GLU A 62 9.85 2.26 -2.41
N GLN A 63 10.78 3.04 -2.98
CA GLN A 63 12.20 2.69 -3.10
C GLN A 63 12.92 2.64 -1.74
N THR A 64 12.31 3.19 -0.69
CA THR A 64 12.85 3.19 0.67
C THR A 64 12.29 2.08 1.56
N ARG A 65 11.47 1.18 0.99
CA ARG A 65 10.83 0.05 1.67
C ARG A 65 11.39 -1.28 1.15
N LEU A 66 11.82 -2.19 2.03
CA LEU A 66 12.21 -3.54 1.60
C LEU A 66 11.05 -4.32 0.95
N ASP A 67 9.84 -4.05 1.43
CA ASP A 67 8.57 -4.60 0.94
C ASP A 67 7.42 -3.66 1.38
N PHE A 68 6.38 -3.56 0.56
CA PHE A 68 5.24 -2.66 0.74
C PHE A 68 4.50 -2.83 2.07
N ASN A 69 4.57 -4.01 2.70
CA ASN A 69 3.94 -4.26 4.00
C ASN A 69 4.98 -4.64 5.06
N LEU A 70 6.01 -5.43 4.72
CA LEU A 70 6.92 -5.96 5.75
C LEU A 70 7.79 -4.89 6.42
N SER A 71 8.09 -3.80 5.73
CA SER A 71 8.91 -2.72 6.27
C SER A 71 8.25 -2.02 7.45
N PHE A 72 6.91 -2.04 7.50
CA PHE A 72 6.11 -1.37 8.52
C PHE A 72 6.21 -2.01 9.90
N TYR A 73 6.49 -3.31 9.99
CA TYR A 73 6.70 -3.99 11.28
C TYR A 73 7.94 -3.48 12.01
N GLY A 74 8.94 -2.94 11.29
CA GLY A 74 10.10 -2.27 11.91
C GLY A 74 9.77 -0.97 12.64
N TYR A 75 8.57 -0.40 12.41
CA TYR A 75 8.08 0.80 13.09
C TYR A 75 7.19 0.46 14.30
N LEU A 76 6.70 -0.77 14.40
CA LEU A 76 5.81 -1.20 15.47
C LEU A 76 6.58 -1.57 16.74
N THR A 77 6.04 -1.16 17.89
CA THR A 77 6.40 -1.63 19.22
C THR A 77 5.40 -2.67 19.70
N GLY A 78 5.77 -3.47 20.70
CA GLY A 78 4.91 -4.51 21.26
C GLY A 78 4.89 -5.81 20.44
N ILE A 79 5.80 -5.96 19.48
CA ILE A 79 5.99 -7.19 18.71
C ILE A 79 7.39 -7.76 18.92
N ALA A 80 7.49 -9.08 18.90
CA ALA A 80 8.79 -9.75 18.83
C ALA A 80 9.41 -9.51 17.45
N LEU A 81 10.65 -9.02 17.44
CA LEU A 81 11.48 -9.06 16.24
C LEU A 81 11.72 -10.55 15.92
N GLU A 82 11.10 -11.03 14.84
CA GLU A 82 11.27 -12.41 14.44
C GLU A 82 12.72 -12.60 14.04
N SER A 83 13.46 -13.40 14.83
CA SER A 83 14.90 -13.47 14.69
C SER A 83 15.34 -14.12 13.38
N GLN A 84 14.49 -14.95 12.76
CA GLN A 84 14.79 -15.60 11.46
C GLN A 84 13.51 -15.94 10.68
N PRO A 85 13.49 -15.70 9.35
CA PRO A 85 12.40 -16.14 8.50
C PRO A 85 12.30 -17.67 8.50
N PRO A 86 11.07 -18.25 8.48
CA PRO A 86 10.87 -19.69 8.50
C PRO A 86 11.44 -20.36 7.24
N ARG A 87 11.46 -19.65 6.10
CA ARG A 87 12.17 -20.10 4.89
C ARG A 87 13.59 -19.55 4.87
N ARG A 88 14.57 -20.47 4.81
CA ARG A 88 16.01 -20.14 4.75
C ARG A 88 16.61 -20.17 3.33
N TRP A 89 16.01 -20.92 2.40
CA TRP A 89 16.58 -21.13 1.06
C TRP A 89 15.56 -20.85 -0.05
N GLY A 90 15.95 -20.03 -1.02
CA GLY A 90 15.09 -19.59 -2.14
C GLY A 90 13.98 -18.61 -1.73
N PRO A 91 13.26 -18.02 -2.69
CA PRO A 91 12.26 -16.98 -2.42
C PRO A 91 11.05 -17.53 -1.65
N PRO A 92 10.59 -16.86 -0.58
CA PRO A 92 9.43 -17.29 0.19
C PRO A 92 8.12 -17.05 -0.57
N ALA A 93 7.27 -18.07 -0.59
CA ALA A 93 5.86 -17.89 -0.89
C ALA A 93 5.16 -17.13 0.26
N HIS A 94 3.94 -16.65 0.02
CA HIS A 94 3.21 -15.83 0.99
C HIS A 94 3.00 -16.51 2.36
N ASP A 95 2.68 -17.80 2.34
CA ASP A 95 2.51 -18.67 3.52
C ASP A 95 3.83 -19.01 4.23
N GLN A 96 4.97 -18.76 3.58
CA GLN A 96 6.33 -19.04 4.07
C GLN A 96 7.08 -17.79 4.52
N ARG A 97 6.42 -16.63 4.52
CA ARG A 97 6.97 -15.42 5.15
C ARG A 97 6.93 -15.58 6.68
N GLY A 98 7.68 -14.74 7.38
CA GLY A 98 7.76 -14.74 8.84
C GLY A 98 6.64 -13.95 9.55
N LYS A 99 6.22 -14.40 10.72
CA LYS A 99 5.16 -13.76 11.54
C LYS A 99 5.71 -13.31 12.88
N HIS A 100 5.14 -12.23 13.41
CA HIS A 100 5.55 -11.66 14.68
C HIS A 100 4.59 -12.05 15.81
N ASN A 101 5.15 -12.51 16.93
CA ASN A 101 4.38 -12.63 18.16
C ASN A 101 4.10 -11.24 18.73
N ILE A 102 2.88 -11.00 19.21
CA ILE A 102 2.56 -9.79 19.98
C ILE A 102 2.98 -10.04 21.43
N THR A 103 3.89 -9.22 21.93
CA THR A 103 4.51 -9.36 23.26
C THR A 103 4.08 -8.27 24.24
N ASP A 104 3.54 -7.16 23.74
CA ASP A 104 3.06 -6.02 24.53
C ASP A 104 1.98 -5.25 23.74
N GLN A 105 1.47 -4.16 24.29
CA GLN A 105 0.58 -3.23 23.60
C GLN A 105 1.22 -2.73 22.30
N LEU A 106 0.46 -2.87 21.21
CA LEU A 106 0.88 -2.40 19.89
C LEU A 106 0.95 -0.87 19.85
N GLY A 107 2.04 -0.34 19.30
CA GLY A 107 2.27 1.10 19.16
C GLY A 107 3.20 1.40 17.98
N ALA A 108 3.27 2.68 17.59
CA ALA A 108 4.24 3.17 16.62
C ALA A 108 4.67 4.60 17.01
N PRO A 109 5.51 4.77 18.04
CA PRO A 109 5.79 6.08 18.64
C PRO A 109 6.48 7.06 17.68
N ARG A 110 7.07 6.57 16.59
CA ARG A 110 7.73 7.38 15.56
C ARG A 110 6.90 7.51 14.27
N GLY A 111 5.64 7.08 14.29
CA GLY A 111 4.83 6.88 13.09
C GLY A 111 5.24 5.63 12.32
N LEU A 112 4.67 5.47 11.12
CA LEU A 112 4.88 4.33 10.23
C LEU A 112 5.93 4.58 9.14
N GLY A 113 6.55 5.76 9.11
CA GLY A 113 7.62 6.09 8.18
C GLY A 113 7.15 6.74 6.87
N VAL A 114 5.85 6.71 6.58
CA VAL A 114 5.29 7.17 5.29
C VAL A 114 5.37 8.68 5.16
N VAL A 115 5.27 9.41 6.28
CA VAL A 115 5.44 10.88 6.28
C VAL A 115 6.85 11.26 5.82
N GLN A 116 7.88 10.53 6.28
CA GLN A 116 9.27 10.77 5.88
C GLN A 116 9.48 10.43 4.40
N GLU A 117 8.84 9.37 3.89
CA GLU A 117 8.85 9.01 2.47
C GLU A 117 8.19 10.10 1.62
N PHE A 118 7.05 10.64 2.07
CA PHE A 118 6.37 11.72 1.38
C PHE A 118 7.20 13.01 1.35
N GLU A 119 7.80 13.41 2.47
CA GLU A 119 8.65 14.61 2.49
C GLU A 119 9.89 14.45 1.61
N ARG A 120 10.48 13.24 1.51
CA ARG A 120 11.54 12.94 0.53
C ARG A 120 11.03 13.10 -0.90
N LEU A 121 9.90 12.47 -1.25
CA LEU A 121 9.29 12.60 -2.57
C LEU A 121 9.04 14.07 -2.93
N LYS A 122 8.49 14.84 -2.00
CA LYS A 122 8.20 16.27 -2.16
C LYS A 122 9.48 17.08 -2.35
N ALA A 123 10.56 16.76 -1.63
CA ALA A 123 11.85 17.41 -1.80
C ALA A 123 12.49 17.10 -3.16
N ILE A 124 12.48 15.84 -3.61
CA ILE A 124 13.00 15.43 -4.92
C ILE A 124 12.15 16.00 -6.06
N ALA A 125 10.83 16.04 -5.88
CA ALA A 125 9.91 16.59 -6.86
C ALA A 125 10.09 18.11 -7.04
N ALA A 126 10.59 18.81 -6.02
CA ALA A 126 10.78 20.26 -6.06
C ALA A 126 11.74 20.65 -7.20
N GLY A 127 11.19 21.26 -8.26
CA GLY A 127 11.95 21.71 -9.43
C GLY A 127 12.19 20.65 -10.50
N LEU A 128 11.88 19.37 -10.24
CA LEU A 128 11.96 18.28 -11.21
C LEU A 128 10.59 17.96 -11.84
N VAL A 129 9.52 18.08 -11.06
CA VAL A 129 8.17 17.63 -11.41
C VAL A 129 7.27 18.84 -11.76
N PRO A 130 6.53 18.80 -12.88
CA PRO A 130 5.55 19.85 -13.19
C PRO A 130 4.51 20.01 -12.08
N ALA A 131 4.08 21.25 -11.80
CA ALA A 131 3.08 21.52 -10.76
C ALA A 131 1.70 20.87 -11.01
N THR A 132 1.45 20.43 -12.24
CA THR A 132 0.25 19.69 -12.65
C THR A 132 0.30 18.21 -12.28
N THR A 133 1.47 17.64 -12.03
CA THR A 133 1.64 16.24 -11.62
C THR A 133 1.34 16.09 -10.14
N THR A 134 0.53 15.09 -9.79
CA THR A 134 0.18 14.83 -8.39
C THR A 134 1.17 13.86 -7.75
N LEU A 135 1.59 14.15 -6.52
CA LEU A 135 2.38 13.25 -5.69
C LEU A 135 1.44 12.41 -4.82
N LYS A 136 1.56 11.08 -4.93
CA LYS A 136 0.76 10.11 -4.19
C LYS A 136 1.64 9.23 -3.32
N VAL A 137 1.11 8.82 -2.17
CA VAL A 137 1.72 7.78 -1.32
C VAL A 137 0.76 6.62 -1.08
N SER A 138 1.32 5.43 -0.90
CA SER A 138 0.61 4.23 -0.45
C SER A 138 0.90 3.96 1.02
N ILE A 139 -0.09 3.45 1.76
CA ILE A 139 0.07 2.99 3.15
C ILE A 139 -0.78 1.74 3.36
N PRO A 140 -0.25 0.66 3.94
CA PRO A 140 -1.06 -0.51 4.22
C PRO A 140 -2.12 -0.20 5.28
N GLY A 141 -3.35 -0.63 5.03
CA GLY A 141 -4.42 -0.50 6.01
C GLY A 141 -4.26 -1.48 7.19
N PRO A 142 -4.98 -1.25 8.30
CA PRO A 142 -4.79 -1.99 9.54
C PRO A 142 -5.13 -3.48 9.40
N TYR A 143 -6.06 -3.86 8.52
CA TYR A 143 -6.42 -5.27 8.33
C TYR A 143 -5.30 -6.03 7.63
N THR A 144 -4.64 -5.38 6.66
CA THR A 144 -3.45 -5.91 5.99
C THR A 144 -2.25 -5.99 6.94
N LEU A 145 -2.01 -4.95 7.75
CA LEU A 145 -0.94 -4.97 8.77
C LEU A 145 -1.15 -6.08 9.81
N ALA A 146 -2.39 -6.37 10.20
CA ALA A 146 -2.69 -7.46 11.13
C ALA A 146 -2.28 -8.86 10.60
N GLY A 147 -2.13 -9.03 9.27
CA GLY A 147 -1.92 -10.33 8.63
C GLY A 147 -0.60 -11.05 8.99
N ARG A 148 0.40 -10.33 9.50
CA ARG A 148 1.67 -10.92 9.97
C ARG A 148 1.82 -10.95 11.49
N LEU A 149 0.81 -10.54 12.23
CA LEU A 149 0.82 -10.60 13.69
C LEU A 149 0.05 -11.84 14.16
N LEU A 150 0.62 -12.56 15.12
CA LEU A 150 0.01 -13.76 15.70
C LEU A 150 -0.96 -13.37 16.83
N PRO A 151 -2.22 -13.85 16.80
CA PRO A 151 -3.16 -13.69 17.91
C PRO A 151 -2.61 -14.25 19.23
N ASN A 152 -3.04 -13.65 20.34
CA ASN A 152 -2.72 -14.06 21.70
C ASN A 152 -3.95 -13.84 22.62
N GLU A 153 -3.79 -13.97 23.94
CA GLU A 153 -4.91 -13.78 24.88
C GLU A 153 -5.47 -12.34 24.88
N GLN A 154 -4.63 -11.34 24.65
CA GLN A 154 -5.03 -9.92 24.59
C GLN A 154 -5.72 -9.57 23.26
N TYR A 155 -5.27 -10.17 22.16
CA TYR A 155 -5.77 -9.96 20.81
C TYR A 155 -6.15 -11.33 20.21
N PRO A 156 -7.37 -11.83 20.51
CA PRO A 156 -7.74 -13.22 20.25
C PRO A 156 -7.89 -13.57 18.77
N ASP A 157 -8.09 -12.58 17.90
CA ASP A 157 -8.25 -12.77 16.48
C ASP A 157 -7.68 -11.60 15.67
N ARG A 158 -7.67 -11.77 14.34
CA ARG A 158 -7.15 -10.77 13.41
C ARG A 158 -7.88 -9.42 13.52
N PHE A 159 -9.17 -9.43 13.81
CA PHE A 159 -9.93 -8.20 13.92
C PHE A 159 -9.59 -7.44 15.21
N ALA A 160 -9.37 -8.14 16.33
CA ALA A 160 -8.89 -7.52 17.56
C ALA A 160 -7.52 -6.87 17.36
N ILE A 161 -6.62 -7.52 16.60
CA ILE A 161 -5.34 -6.93 16.19
C ILE A 161 -5.56 -5.71 15.28
N THR A 162 -6.49 -5.82 14.32
CA THR A 162 -6.83 -4.73 13.38
C THR A 162 -7.32 -3.49 14.13
N GLU A 163 -8.19 -3.66 15.12
CA GLU A 163 -8.68 -2.57 15.98
C GLU A 163 -7.55 -1.90 16.77
N ALA A 164 -6.55 -2.67 17.21
CA ALA A 164 -5.38 -2.13 17.90
C ALA A 164 -4.44 -1.35 16.96
N LEU A 165 -4.38 -1.72 15.68
CA LEU A 165 -3.58 -1.04 14.66
C LEU A 165 -4.28 0.18 14.03
N LEU A 166 -5.60 0.20 14.02
CA LEU A 166 -6.42 1.28 13.47
C LEU A 166 -5.97 2.68 13.92
N PRO A 167 -5.80 2.99 15.22
CA PRO A 167 -5.39 4.33 15.65
C PRO A 167 -3.99 4.73 15.15
N ILE A 168 -3.09 3.76 14.93
CA ILE A 168 -1.74 4.01 14.40
C ILE A 168 -1.83 4.47 12.95
N VAL A 169 -2.53 3.71 12.10
CA VAL A 169 -2.69 4.05 10.67
C VAL A 169 -3.46 5.37 10.52
N ARG A 170 -4.52 5.55 11.31
CA ARG A 170 -5.32 6.77 11.34
C ARG A 170 -4.49 8.02 11.67
N GLN A 171 -3.57 7.91 12.63
CA GLN A 171 -2.67 9.01 12.97
C GLN A 171 -1.69 9.32 11.83
N GLU A 172 -1.10 8.29 11.21
CA GLU A 172 -0.18 8.47 10.07
C GLU A 172 -0.89 9.18 8.89
N LEU A 173 -2.13 8.78 8.58
CA LEU A 173 -2.95 9.42 7.55
C LEU A 173 -3.16 10.91 7.82
N GLN A 174 -3.47 11.30 9.06
CA GLN A 174 -3.62 12.71 9.42
C GLN A 174 -2.29 13.46 9.25
N CYS A 175 -1.18 12.88 9.69
CA CYS A 175 0.15 13.48 9.50
C CYS A 175 0.52 13.67 8.01
N LEU A 176 0.11 12.74 7.13
CA LEU A 176 0.31 12.89 5.68
C LEU A 176 -0.48 14.08 5.10
N VAL A 177 -1.72 14.26 5.53
CA VAL A 177 -2.52 15.44 5.15
C VAL A 177 -1.84 16.72 5.64
N ASP A 178 -1.39 16.74 6.90
CA ASP A 178 -0.72 17.90 7.50
C ASP A 178 0.62 18.24 6.79
N ALA A 179 1.33 17.23 6.26
CA ALA A 179 2.52 17.38 5.42
C ALA A 179 2.23 17.94 4.01
N GLY A 180 0.95 17.99 3.62
CA GLY A 180 0.48 18.50 2.33
C GLY A 180 0.30 17.42 1.25
N CYS A 181 0.16 16.15 1.64
CA CYS A 181 -0.16 15.07 0.71
C CYS A 181 -1.57 15.26 0.15
N ARG A 182 -1.69 15.33 -1.18
CA ARG A 182 -2.96 15.57 -1.88
C ARG A 182 -3.65 14.31 -2.37
N GLU A 183 -2.96 13.17 -2.30
CA GLU A 183 -3.50 11.87 -2.64
C GLU A 183 -2.85 10.75 -1.85
N VAL A 184 -3.69 9.99 -1.15
CA VAL A 184 -3.25 8.86 -0.32
C VAL A 184 -4.00 7.61 -0.74
N CYS A 185 -3.27 6.53 -0.94
CA CYS A 185 -3.82 5.21 -1.22
C CYS A 185 -3.68 4.32 0.01
N VAL A 186 -4.79 3.79 0.50
CA VAL A 186 -4.79 2.79 1.56
C VAL A 186 -4.82 1.40 0.90
N ASP A 187 -3.74 0.66 1.10
CA ASP A 187 -3.54 -0.65 0.49
C ASP A 187 -4.10 -1.75 1.39
N GLU A 188 -5.17 -2.40 0.93
CA GLU A 188 -5.85 -3.46 1.67
C GLU A 188 -6.00 -4.75 0.84
N PRO A 189 -4.90 -5.33 0.32
CA PRO A 189 -4.95 -6.60 -0.39
C PRO A 189 -5.43 -7.77 0.49
N SER A 190 -5.34 -7.63 1.82
CA SER A 190 -5.94 -8.62 2.71
C SER A 190 -7.45 -8.58 2.71
N MET A 191 -8.06 -7.40 2.59
CA MET A 191 -9.52 -7.30 2.53
C MET A 191 -10.04 -8.04 1.29
N SER A 192 -9.46 -7.79 0.11
CA SER A 192 -9.81 -8.49 -1.13
C SER A 192 -9.52 -9.99 -1.10
N CYS A 193 -8.38 -10.42 -0.55
CA CYS A 193 -8.03 -11.83 -0.49
C CYS A 193 -8.95 -12.64 0.46
N TYR A 194 -9.52 -11.98 1.48
CA TYR A 194 -10.32 -12.65 2.53
C TYR A 194 -11.83 -12.36 2.42
N ALA A 195 -12.27 -11.38 1.64
CA ALA A 195 -13.69 -11.00 1.50
C ALA A 195 -14.64 -12.18 1.25
N HIS A 196 -14.23 -13.18 0.47
CA HIS A 196 -15.04 -14.38 0.21
C HIS A 196 -15.42 -15.22 1.45
N ARG A 197 -14.80 -14.99 2.62
CA ARG A 197 -15.04 -15.72 3.86
C ARG A 197 -15.16 -14.85 5.10
N GLU A 198 -15.04 -13.54 4.95
CA GLU A 198 -15.15 -12.56 6.04
C GLU A 198 -16.45 -11.77 5.87
N ASP A 199 -16.86 -11.08 6.93
CA ASP A 199 -17.95 -10.10 6.85
C ASP A 199 -17.47 -8.83 6.13
N THR A 200 -17.90 -8.65 4.88
CA THR A 200 -17.54 -7.50 4.04
C THR A 200 -18.00 -6.17 4.62
N SER A 201 -19.14 -6.13 5.30
CA SER A 201 -19.65 -4.92 5.95
C SER A 201 -18.73 -4.46 7.09
N ARG A 202 -18.17 -5.41 7.85
CA ARG A 202 -17.19 -5.16 8.90
C ARG A 202 -15.86 -4.64 8.35
N LEU A 203 -15.41 -5.18 7.21
CA LEU A 203 -14.20 -4.67 6.54
C LEU A 203 -14.38 -3.22 6.11
N VAL A 204 -15.55 -2.88 5.57
CA VAL A 204 -15.89 -1.51 5.17
C VAL A 204 -15.98 -0.56 6.37
N ASP A 205 -16.57 -1.00 7.49
CA ASP A 205 -16.60 -0.20 8.73
C ASP A 205 -15.19 0.16 9.21
N ILE A 206 -14.31 -0.84 9.31
CA ILE A 206 -12.91 -0.66 9.73
C ILE A 206 -12.20 0.30 8.78
N PHE A 207 -12.35 0.11 7.47
CA PHE A 207 -11.73 0.98 6.47
C PHE A 207 -12.20 2.43 6.65
N ASN A 208 -13.51 2.65 6.71
CA ASN A 208 -14.10 3.99 6.86
C ASN A 208 -13.64 4.68 8.15
N ARG A 209 -13.59 3.98 9.28
CA ARG A 209 -13.08 4.51 10.55
C ARG A 209 -11.60 4.85 10.51
N THR A 210 -10.82 4.10 9.72
CA THR A 210 -9.39 4.35 9.50
C THR A 210 -9.18 5.66 8.76
N ILE A 211 -9.93 5.90 7.67
CA ILE A 211 -9.77 7.09 6.81
C ILE A 211 -10.58 8.31 7.26
N GLU A 212 -11.51 8.18 8.21
CA GLU A 212 -12.41 9.27 8.61
C GLU A 212 -11.74 10.63 8.94
N PRO A 213 -10.52 10.75 9.51
CA PRO A 213 -9.94 12.07 9.75
C PRO A 213 -9.51 12.79 8.47
N ILE A 214 -9.33 12.07 7.35
CA ILE A 214 -8.79 12.62 6.11
C ILE A 214 -9.83 12.78 5.00
N VAL A 215 -11.07 12.28 5.22
CA VAL A 215 -12.19 12.42 4.27
C VAL A 215 -12.43 13.90 3.95
N GLY A 216 -12.42 14.23 2.66
CA GLY A 216 -12.63 15.60 2.16
C GLY A 216 -11.43 16.55 2.32
N LYS A 217 -10.30 16.08 2.86
CA LYS A 217 -9.06 16.89 3.02
C LYS A 217 -8.01 16.57 1.95
N THR A 218 -8.03 15.36 1.42
CA THR A 218 -7.13 14.83 0.39
C THR A 218 -7.94 13.90 -0.51
N ARG A 219 -7.44 13.58 -1.71
CA ARG A 219 -7.99 12.48 -2.49
C ARG A 219 -7.62 11.16 -1.82
N ILE A 220 -8.59 10.28 -1.63
CA ILE A 220 -8.42 8.98 -0.97
C ILE A 220 -8.68 7.85 -1.98
N CYS A 221 -7.69 6.99 -2.13
CA CYS A 221 -7.78 5.79 -2.94
C CYS A 221 -7.82 4.54 -2.05
N MET A 222 -8.57 3.52 -2.46
CA MET A 222 -8.50 2.17 -1.93
C MET A 222 -7.85 1.26 -2.97
N HIS A 223 -6.78 0.55 -2.57
CA HIS A 223 -6.19 -0.49 -3.40
C HIS A 223 -6.57 -1.89 -2.91
N ALA A 224 -7.28 -2.61 -3.78
CA ALA A 224 -7.64 -4.01 -3.59
C ALA A 224 -7.02 -4.86 -4.71
N CYS A 225 -6.08 -5.75 -4.35
CA CYS A 225 -5.49 -6.70 -5.30
C CYS A 225 -5.43 -8.11 -4.73
N PHE A 226 -5.04 -9.07 -5.57
CA PHE A 226 -4.91 -10.48 -5.20
C PHE A 226 -3.46 -10.94 -5.11
N GLY A 227 -2.49 -10.01 -5.12
CA GLY A 227 -1.06 -10.29 -4.95
C GLY A 227 -0.19 -9.55 -5.97
N ASN A 228 1.13 -9.63 -5.78
CA ASN A 228 2.13 -8.91 -6.58
C ASN A 228 2.91 -9.83 -7.55
N PHE A 229 3.89 -9.26 -8.26
CA PHE A 229 4.76 -9.97 -9.20
C PHE A 229 5.71 -10.99 -8.54
N LYS A 230 5.99 -10.83 -7.24
CA LYS A 230 6.94 -11.67 -6.48
C LYS A 230 6.31 -12.99 -6.01
N GLY A 231 5.09 -13.34 -6.42
CA GLY A 231 4.43 -14.56 -5.94
C GLY A 231 3.13 -14.95 -6.63
N ARG A 232 2.52 -16.02 -6.11
CA ARG A 232 1.18 -16.47 -6.52
C ARG A 232 0.10 -15.61 -5.86
N SER A 233 -1.08 -15.61 -6.47
CA SER A 233 -2.26 -14.96 -5.90
C SER A 233 -2.55 -15.46 -4.49
N GLY A 234 -2.79 -14.54 -3.55
CA GLY A 234 -3.15 -14.84 -2.15
C GLY A 234 -4.63 -15.12 -1.93
N GLY A 235 -5.48 -14.86 -2.94
CA GLY A 235 -6.92 -15.03 -2.88
C GLY A 235 -7.53 -15.67 -4.14
N SER A 236 -8.85 -15.79 -4.14
CA SER A 236 -9.65 -16.45 -5.18
C SER A 236 -9.72 -15.70 -6.51
N ARG A 237 -9.16 -14.49 -6.60
CA ARG A 237 -9.18 -13.63 -7.80
C ARG A 237 -10.59 -13.31 -8.29
N ARG A 238 -11.49 -13.03 -7.34
CA ARG A 238 -12.90 -12.70 -7.58
C ARG A 238 -13.26 -11.37 -6.93
N PRO A 239 -12.99 -10.23 -7.58
CA PRO A 239 -13.39 -8.91 -7.09
C PRO A 239 -14.86 -8.84 -6.65
N SER A 240 -15.75 -9.52 -7.37
CA SER A 240 -17.19 -9.57 -7.10
C SER A 240 -17.57 -9.99 -5.67
N CYS A 241 -16.73 -10.75 -4.96
CA CYS A 241 -17.01 -11.14 -3.57
C CYS A 241 -16.96 -9.98 -2.56
N MET A 242 -16.43 -8.82 -2.95
CA MET A 242 -16.38 -7.62 -2.10
C MET A 242 -17.66 -6.76 -2.22
N PHE A 243 -18.46 -6.98 -3.26
CA PHE A 243 -19.60 -6.14 -3.63
C PHE A 243 -20.92 -6.79 -3.19
N PRO A 244 -21.95 -5.98 -2.82
CA PRO A 244 -22.02 -4.52 -2.98
C PRO A 244 -21.41 -3.72 -1.82
N ASP A 245 -21.04 -4.35 -0.70
CA ASP A 245 -20.67 -3.64 0.53
C ASP A 245 -19.54 -2.63 0.34
N PHE A 246 -18.52 -2.95 -0.47
CA PHE A 246 -17.39 -2.05 -0.73
C PHE A 246 -17.80 -0.73 -1.41
N LEU A 247 -18.98 -0.63 -2.01
CA LEU A 247 -19.52 0.64 -2.51
C LEU A 247 -19.85 1.63 -1.38
N GLN A 248 -19.89 1.18 -0.13
CA GLN A 248 -20.10 2.03 1.05
C GLN A 248 -18.79 2.63 1.60
N MET A 249 -17.63 2.30 1.02
CA MET A 249 -16.35 2.92 1.37
C MET A 249 -16.36 4.42 1.03
N LYS A 250 -15.85 5.26 1.93
CA LYS A 250 -15.78 6.72 1.77
C LYS A 250 -14.51 7.16 1.02
N VAL A 251 -14.25 6.54 -0.12
CA VAL A 251 -13.10 6.82 -0.99
C VAL A 251 -13.52 7.63 -2.21
N ASP A 252 -12.57 8.39 -2.77
CA ASP A 252 -12.75 9.06 -4.05
C ASP A 252 -12.46 8.11 -5.22
N GLU A 253 -11.59 7.12 -5.01
CA GLU A 253 -11.14 6.20 -6.06
C GLU A 253 -10.97 4.77 -5.54
N MET A 254 -11.39 3.78 -6.33
CA MET A 254 -11.18 2.36 -6.05
C MET A 254 -10.37 1.71 -7.17
N HIS A 255 -9.28 1.04 -6.80
CA HIS A 255 -8.41 0.35 -7.76
C HIS A 255 -8.85 -1.08 -7.94
N LEU A 256 -9.02 -1.50 -9.20
CA LEU A 256 -9.37 -2.86 -9.58
C LEU A 256 -8.24 -3.50 -10.39
N GLU A 257 -7.75 -4.64 -9.91
CA GLU A 257 -6.88 -5.52 -10.69
C GLU A 257 -7.71 -6.18 -11.82
N MET A 258 -7.50 -5.78 -13.08
CA MET A 258 -8.36 -6.21 -14.22
C MET A 258 -7.61 -7.02 -15.29
N ALA A 259 -6.42 -6.58 -15.71
CA ALA A 259 -5.64 -7.24 -16.76
C ALA A 259 -5.29 -8.69 -16.39
N THR A 260 -4.81 -8.92 -15.15
CA THR A 260 -4.48 -10.26 -14.65
C THR A 260 -5.72 -11.16 -14.48
N LEU A 261 -6.91 -10.56 -14.47
CA LEU A 261 -8.20 -11.23 -14.35
C LEU A 261 -8.93 -11.34 -15.70
N ASN A 262 -8.25 -11.01 -16.81
CA ASN A 262 -8.83 -10.98 -18.15
C ASN A 262 -10.14 -10.19 -18.23
N PHE A 263 -10.28 -9.13 -17.44
CA PHE A 263 -11.45 -8.26 -17.42
C PHE A 263 -12.78 -9.03 -17.15
N THR A 264 -12.75 -10.09 -16.32
CA THR A 264 -13.94 -10.94 -16.10
C THR A 264 -15.09 -10.20 -15.39
N ASP A 265 -14.81 -9.17 -14.58
CA ASP A 265 -15.79 -8.45 -13.75
C ASP A 265 -15.99 -6.96 -14.19
N LEU A 266 -16.05 -6.69 -15.51
CA LEU A 266 -16.17 -5.30 -16.03
C LEU A 266 -17.38 -4.52 -15.49
N GLU A 267 -18.47 -5.22 -15.16
CA GLU A 267 -19.71 -4.62 -14.62
C GLU A 267 -19.47 -3.88 -13.30
N LEU A 268 -18.43 -4.26 -12.54
CA LEU A 268 -18.05 -3.57 -11.31
C LEU A 268 -17.62 -2.12 -11.56
N ILE A 269 -17.04 -1.82 -12.73
CA ILE A 269 -16.68 -0.46 -13.12
C ILE A 269 -17.93 0.42 -13.15
N GLN A 270 -19.03 -0.10 -13.70
CA GLN A 270 -20.30 0.60 -13.75
C GLN A 270 -20.87 0.79 -12.33
N GLN A 271 -20.83 -0.24 -11.48
CA GLN A 271 -21.35 -0.14 -10.11
C GLN A 271 -20.59 0.90 -9.27
N ILE A 272 -19.26 0.92 -9.35
CA ILE A 272 -18.39 1.89 -8.65
C ILE A 272 -18.70 3.31 -9.11
N THR A 273 -18.74 3.54 -10.43
CA THR A 273 -19.02 4.87 -10.97
C THR A 273 -20.44 5.35 -10.67
N GLN A 274 -21.43 4.45 -10.66
CA GLN A 274 -22.80 4.77 -10.24
C GLN A 274 -22.90 5.11 -8.74
N ALA A 275 -22.03 4.55 -7.91
CA ALA A 275 -21.90 4.93 -6.50
C ALA A 275 -21.18 6.28 -6.29
N GLY A 276 -20.71 6.93 -7.37
CA GLY A 276 -20.02 8.22 -7.31
C GLY A 276 -18.53 8.11 -7.00
N ILE A 277 -17.94 6.92 -7.12
CA ILE A 277 -16.52 6.65 -6.89
C ILE A 277 -15.80 6.56 -8.25
N ASP A 278 -14.61 7.14 -8.36
CA ASP A 278 -13.78 6.96 -9.57
C ASP A 278 -13.23 5.52 -9.61
N ALA A 279 -13.33 4.84 -10.75
CA ALA A 279 -12.80 3.49 -10.92
C ALA A 279 -11.42 3.53 -11.59
N ALA A 280 -10.35 3.13 -10.89
CA ALA A 280 -9.02 2.98 -11.48
C ALA A 280 -8.82 1.55 -11.99
N ILE A 281 -8.57 1.42 -13.29
CA ILE A 281 -8.57 0.13 -14.00
C ILE A 281 -7.14 -0.33 -14.22
N GLY A 282 -6.74 -1.45 -13.59
CA GLY A 282 -5.43 -2.05 -13.80
C GLY A 282 -5.34 -2.71 -15.17
N VAL A 283 -4.86 -1.97 -16.17
CA VAL A 283 -4.74 -2.41 -17.58
C VAL A 283 -3.38 -3.06 -17.93
N ILE A 284 -2.43 -3.07 -17.00
CA ILE A 284 -1.12 -3.72 -17.17
C ILE A 284 -1.06 -4.97 -16.28
N ASP A 285 -0.74 -6.12 -16.87
CA ASP A 285 -0.44 -7.32 -16.10
C ASP A 285 1.01 -7.28 -15.58
N VAL A 286 1.17 -6.81 -14.35
CA VAL A 286 2.48 -6.73 -13.67
C VAL A 286 3.09 -8.10 -13.32
N LYS A 287 2.40 -9.21 -13.63
CA LYS A 287 2.85 -10.58 -13.41
C LYS A 287 3.28 -11.26 -14.71
N SER A 288 3.21 -10.55 -15.84
CA SER A 288 3.54 -11.05 -17.18
C SER A 288 4.53 -10.11 -17.88
N TYR A 289 5.41 -10.69 -18.71
CA TYR A 289 6.27 -9.92 -19.63
C TYR A 289 5.59 -9.60 -20.96
N TYR A 290 4.41 -10.18 -21.21
CA TYR A 290 3.62 -9.90 -22.40
C TYR A 290 2.76 -8.67 -22.13
N ILE A 291 3.15 -7.55 -22.74
CA ILE A 291 2.44 -6.25 -22.70
C ILE A 291 1.56 -6.13 -23.95
#